data_AF-A0A820S4Z2-F1
#
_entry.id   AF-A0A820S4Z2-F1
#
_cell.length_a   1.000
_cell.length_b   1.000
_cell.length_c   1.000
_cell.angle_alpha   90.00
_cell.angle_beta   90.00
_cell.angle_gamma   90.00
#
_symmetry.space_group_name_H-M   'P 1'
#
loop_
_entity.id
_entity.type
_entity.pdbx_description
1 polymer ?
#
loop_
_entity_poly.entity_id
_entity_poly.type
_entity_poly.pdbx_seq_one_letter_code
_entity_poly.pdbx_strand_id
1 'polypeptide(L)'
;YEDGSEVVLWMNTVGPYHNRQETYNYFSLPFCRGTKKEISHYHETLGENILGVELEYSGVEINFKRDKTKKDICEVTVTPEFYDEFTYAVKNHYWYQMFIDDLPIWG
;
A
#
# COMPACT_ATOMS: atom_id res chain seq x y z
N TYR A 1 12.31 16.45 5.69
CA TYR A 1 10.93 16.82 6.09
C TYR A 1 10.96 18.03 7.00
N GLU A 2 10.08 18.99 6.74
CA GLU A 2 9.72 20.05 7.68
C GLU A 2 8.50 19.60 8.50
N ASP A 3 8.23 20.30 9.61
CA ASP A 3 7.10 19.98 10.47
C ASP A 3 5.77 20.20 9.70
N GLY A 4 4.98 19.12 9.55
CA GLY A 4 3.75 19.12 8.77
C GLY A 4 3.90 18.76 7.29
N SER A 5 5.10 18.52 6.77
CA SER A 5 5.29 17.99 5.42
C SER A 5 4.48 16.71 5.19
N GLU A 6 3.92 16.56 3.99
CA GLU A 6 3.24 15.33 3.56
C GLU A 6 4.26 14.19 3.45
N VAL A 7 3.89 13.03 4.00
CA VAL A 7 4.63 11.77 3.84
C VAL A 7 3.76 10.83 3.02
N VAL A 8 4.28 10.34 1.91
CA VAL A 8 3.54 9.47 1.00
C VAL A 8 3.87 8.01 1.31
N LEU A 9 2.82 7.20 1.47
CA LEU A 9 2.92 5.75 1.57
C LEU A 9 2.51 5.14 0.23
N TRP A 10 3.46 4.46 -0.41
CA TRP A 10 3.32 3.79 -1.69
C TRP A 10 3.11 2.29 -1.50
N MET A 11 2.11 1.74 -2.16
CA MET A 11 1.83 0.32 -2.19
C MET A 11 2.49 -0.28 -3.43
N ASN A 12 3.21 -1.38 -3.26
CA ASN A 12 3.92 -2.02 -4.37
C ASN A 12 3.26 -3.35 -4.72
N THR A 13 3.68 -4.42 -4.03
CA THR A 13 3.32 -5.78 -4.41
C THR A 13 2.90 -6.63 -3.22
N VAL A 14 2.17 -7.70 -3.53
CA VAL A 14 1.81 -8.80 -2.64
C VAL A 14 2.10 -10.13 -3.33
N GLY A 15 2.38 -11.17 -2.56
CA GLY A 15 2.56 -12.50 -3.13
C GLY A 15 2.77 -13.57 -2.08
N PRO A 16 2.70 -14.86 -2.44
CA PRO A 16 2.95 -15.96 -1.50
C PRO A 16 4.41 -15.99 -1.05
N TYR A 17 4.65 -16.07 0.26
CA TYR A 17 6.01 -16.08 0.81
C TYR A 17 6.87 -17.25 0.30
N HIS A 18 6.24 -18.39 0.04
CA HIS A 18 6.91 -19.61 -0.42
C HIS A 18 7.24 -19.61 -1.92
N ASN A 19 6.69 -18.69 -2.71
CA ASN A 19 6.94 -18.57 -4.15
C ASN A 19 7.23 -17.11 -4.55
N ARG A 20 8.48 -16.68 -4.40
CA ARG A 20 8.89 -15.29 -4.65
C ARG A 20 8.88 -14.86 -6.12
N GLN A 21 8.71 -15.78 -7.05
CA GLN A 21 8.55 -15.43 -8.48
C GLN A 21 7.13 -14.95 -8.79
N GLU A 22 6.18 -15.23 -7.89
CA GLU A 22 4.80 -14.84 -8.01
C GLU A 22 4.56 -13.56 -7.21
N THR A 23 4.34 -12.47 -7.93
CA THR A 23 4.10 -11.14 -7.37
C THR A 23 2.93 -10.51 -8.11
N TYR A 24 2.00 -9.95 -7.36
CA TYR A 24 0.83 -9.23 -7.84
C TYR A 24 0.83 -7.81 -7.30
N ASN A 25 0.10 -6.90 -7.94
CA ASN A 25 -0.10 -5.53 -7.43
C ASN A 25 -0.75 -5.59 -6.05
N TYR A 26 -0.41 -4.67 -5.16
CA TYR A 26 -0.91 -4.67 -3.79
C TYR A 26 -2.45 -4.69 -3.71
N PHE A 27 -3.12 -3.87 -4.53
CA PHE A 27 -4.59 -3.81 -4.58
C PHE A 27 -5.24 -4.90 -5.46
N SER A 28 -4.50 -5.94 -5.84
CA SER A 28 -5.11 -7.17 -6.37
C SER A 28 -5.95 -7.86 -5.30
N LEU A 29 -5.46 -7.88 -4.06
CA LEU A 29 -6.25 -8.25 -2.89
C LEU A 29 -7.19 -7.10 -2.53
N PRO A 30 -8.38 -7.38 -1.95
CA PRO A 30 -9.40 -6.37 -1.67
C PRO A 30 -9.08 -5.52 -0.43
N PHE A 31 -7.84 -5.05 -0.31
CA PHE A 31 -7.45 -4.03 0.65
C PHE A 31 -8.15 -2.72 0.34
N CYS A 32 -8.44 -1.98 1.40
CA CYS A 32 -9.05 -0.68 1.23
C CYS A 32 -8.03 0.38 0.82
N ARG A 33 -8.49 1.34 0.02
CA ARG A 33 -7.76 2.58 -0.26
C ARG A 33 -8.20 3.64 0.74
N GLY A 34 -7.27 4.48 1.19
CA GLY A 34 -7.61 5.63 2.01
C GLY A 34 -8.40 6.69 1.22
N THR A 35 -8.99 7.64 1.94
CA THR A 35 -9.91 8.63 1.36
C THR A 35 -9.24 9.72 0.53
N LYS A 36 -7.92 9.89 0.66
CA LYS A 36 -7.17 10.95 -0.05
C LYS A 36 -6.92 10.51 -1.49
N LYS A 37 -7.37 11.32 -2.46
CA LYS A 37 -7.28 10.99 -3.89
C LYS A 37 -6.07 11.62 -4.59
N GLU A 38 -5.55 12.72 -4.06
CA GLU A 38 -4.51 13.52 -4.68
C GLU A 38 -3.30 13.65 -3.75
N ILE A 39 -2.11 13.62 -4.33
CA ILE A 39 -0.83 13.83 -3.66
C ILE A 39 -0.39 15.27 -3.98
N SER A 40 0.12 16.02 -3.00
CA SER A 40 0.50 17.42 -3.24
C SER A 40 1.75 17.54 -4.12
N HIS A 41 2.63 16.53 -4.07
CA HIS A 41 3.83 16.44 -4.90
C HIS A 41 3.97 15.02 -5.46
N TYR A 42 3.65 14.86 -6.74
CA TYR A 42 3.93 13.63 -7.48
C TYR A 42 5.29 13.75 -8.15
N HIS A 43 6.23 12.90 -7.73
CA HIS A 43 7.47 12.66 -8.45
C HIS A 43 7.50 11.18 -8.79
N GLU A 44 6.87 10.82 -9.90
CA GLU A 44 7.18 9.57 -10.58
C GLU A 44 8.70 9.56 -10.82
N THR A 45 9.40 8.65 -10.18
CA THR A 45 10.86 8.60 -10.34
C THR A 45 11.18 7.83 -11.62
N LEU A 46 12.15 8.30 -12.40
CA LEU A 46 12.61 7.61 -13.62
C LEU A 46 12.95 6.12 -13.38
N GLY A 47 13.26 5.73 -12.14
CA GLY A 47 13.50 4.35 -11.72
C GLY A 47 12.27 3.45 -11.71
N GLU A 48 11.08 3.95 -11.36
CA GLU A 48 9.82 3.17 -11.34
C GLU A 48 9.45 2.68 -12.74
N ASN A 49 9.53 3.58 -13.73
CA ASN A 49 9.26 3.28 -15.13
C ASN A 49 10.27 2.27 -15.74
N ILE A 50 11.52 2.26 -15.27
CA ILE A 50 12.56 1.36 -15.79
C ILE A 50 12.50 -0.02 -15.13
N LEU A 51 12.11 -0.11 -13.86
CA LEU A 51 11.99 -1.38 -13.13
C LEU A 51 10.69 -2.13 -13.44
N GLY A 52 9.73 -1.49 -14.13
CA GLY A 52 8.45 -2.11 -14.47
C GLY A 52 7.57 -2.32 -13.24
N VAL A 53 7.72 -1.46 -12.24
CA VAL A 53 7.00 -1.53 -10.97
C VAL A 53 5.99 -0.38 -10.90
N GLU A 54 4.72 -0.71 -10.70
CA GLU A 54 3.64 0.26 -10.58
C GLU A 54 3.37 0.55 -9.09
N LEU A 55 3.92 1.68 -8.60
CA LEU A 55 3.63 2.13 -7.23
C LEU A 55 2.24 2.76 -7.17
N GLU A 56 1.37 2.17 -6.37
CA GLU A 56 0.01 2.67 -6.17
C GLU A 56 -0.10 3.51 -4.89
N TYR A 57 -0.74 4.67 -4.99
CA TYR A 57 -0.94 5.52 -3.83
C TYR A 57 -1.90 4.89 -2.81
N SER A 58 -1.50 4.83 -1.55
CA SER A 58 -2.30 4.26 -0.46
C SER A 58 -3.57 5.04 -0.13
N GLY A 59 -3.62 6.34 -0.42
CA GLY A 59 -4.72 7.22 -0.04
C GLY A 59 -4.76 7.61 1.45
N VAL A 60 -3.74 7.23 2.23
CA VAL A 60 -3.64 7.54 3.66
C VAL A 60 -2.94 8.89 3.85
N GLU A 61 -3.55 9.76 4.66
CA GLU A 61 -2.98 11.07 4.96
C GLU A 61 -2.02 10.99 6.16
N ILE A 62 -0.73 11.09 5.88
CA ILE A 62 0.36 11.09 6.87
C ILE A 62 1.10 12.42 6.78
N ASN A 63 1.31 13.06 7.94
CA ASN A 63 2.03 14.33 8.05
C ASN A 63 3.17 14.17 9.05
N PHE A 64 4.37 14.60 8.65
CA PHE A 64 5.56 14.50 9.49
C PHE A 64 5.41 15.32 10.78
N LYS A 65 5.62 14.69 11.94
CA LYS A 65 5.51 15.29 13.28
C LYS A 65 4.16 15.96 13.59
N ARG A 66 3.07 15.51 12.97
CA ARG A 66 1.72 15.94 13.34
C ARG A 66 0.99 14.78 13.97
N ASP A 67 0.60 14.96 15.23
CA ASP A 67 -0.23 13.99 15.91
C ASP A 67 -1.59 13.91 15.24
N LYS A 68 -2.04 12.69 14.99
CA LYS A 68 -3.41 12.41 14.58
C LYS A 68 -4.07 11.48 15.60
N THR A 69 -5.33 11.79 15.91
CA THR A 69 -6.20 10.89 16.65
C THR A 69 -6.46 9.65 15.83
N LYS A 70 -6.54 8.48 16.48
CA LYS A 70 -6.92 7.22 15.83
C LYS A 70 -8.25 7.42 15.09
N LYS A 71 -8.24 7.15 13.79
CA LYS A 71 -9.39 7.26 12.90
C LYS A 71 -9.37 6.08 11.95
N ASP A 72 -10.54 5.58 11.62
CA ASP A 72 -10.68 4.55 10.61
C ASP A 72 -10.33 5.13 9.24
N ILE A 73 -9.45 4.43 8.52
CA ILE A 73 -8.95 4.84 7.20
C ILE A 73 -10.05 4.68 6.15
N CYS A 74 -10.85 3.63 6.29
CA CYS A 74 -11.81 3.15 5.32
C CYS A 74 -12.79 2.17 6.02
N GLU A 75 -13.94 1.95 5.40
CA GLU A 75 -14.81 0.81 5.70
C GLU A 75 -15.01 0.03 4.41
N VAL A 76 -15.01 -1.30 4.50
CA VAL A 76 -15.21 -2.20 3.35
C VAL A 76 -16.28 -3.21 3.68
N THR A 77 -17.21 -3.38 2.76
CA THR A 77 -18.21 -4.46 2.84
C THR A 77 -17.57 -5.75 2.34
N VAL A 78 -17.47 -6.75 3.23
CA VAL A 78 -16.90 -8.05 2.89
C VAL A 78 -17.96 -8.89 2.18
N THR A 79 -17.74 -9.18 0.90
CA THR A 79 -18.52 -10.18 0.14
C THR A 79 -17.93 -11.58 0.33
N PRO A 80 -18.66 -12.66 0.00
CA PRO A 80 -18.12 -14.01 0.06
C PRO A 80 -16.83 -14.17 -0.75
N GLU A 81 -16.75 -13.54 -1.93
CA GLU A 81 -15.57 -13.59 -2.79
C GLU A 81 -14.35 -12.91 -2.13
N PHE A 82 -14.55 -11.75 -1.50
CA PHE A 82 -13.49 -11.06 -0.75
C PHE A 82 -12.98 -11.89 0.42
N TYR A 83 -13.92 -12.54 1.12
CA TYR A 83 -13.59 -13.40 2.25
C TYR A 83 -12.74 -14.60 1.83
N ASP A 84 -13.09 -15.26 0.74
CA ASP A 84 -12.36 -16.42 0.22
C ASP A 84 -10.96 -16.02 -0.26
N GLU A 85 -10.83 -14.88 -0.95
CA GLU A 85 -9.56 -14.35 -1.42
C GLU A 85 -8.60 -13.98 -0.26
N PHE A 86 -9.09 -13.24 0.74
CA PHE A 86 -8.30 -12.94 1.94
C PHE A 86 -7.93 -14.20 2.71
N THR A 87 -8.86 -15.14 2.85
CA THR A 87 -8.59 -16.41 3.52
C THR A 87 -7.51 -17.21 2.81
N TYR A 88 -7.52 -17.21 1.47
CA TYR A 88 -6.48 -17.84 0.66
C TYR A 88 -5.12 -17.16 0.86
N ALA A 89 -5.07 -15.83 0.83
CA ALA A 89 -3.85 -15.06 1.03
C ALA A 89 -3.22 -15.34 2.42
N VAL A 90 -4.04 -15.33 3.48
CA VAL A 90 -3.60 -15.64 4.85
C VAL A 90 -3.06 -17.07 4.96
N LYS A 91 -3.79 -18.06 4.43
CA LYS A 91 -3.36 -19.48 4.48
C LYS A 91 -2.04 -19.74 3.75
N ASN A 92 -1.79 -19.00 2.68
CA ASN A 92 -0.56 -19.12 1.89
C ASN A 92 0.58 -18.19 2.37
N HIS A 93 0.39 -17.51 3.52
CA HIS A 93 1.35 -16.59 4.09
C HIS A 93 1.79 -15.54 3.07
N TYR A 94 0.82 -14.83 2.50
CA TYR A 94 1.14 -13.75 1.59
C TYR A 94 1.94 -12.67 2.33
N TRP A 95 3.03 -12.22 1.70
CA TRP A 95 3.79 -11.07 2.14
C TRP A 95 3.37 -9.85 1.33
N TYR A 96 3.65 -8.67 1.86
CA TYR A 96 3.44 -7.41 1.16
C TYR A 96 4.70 -6.54 1.17
N GLN A 97 4.77 -5.64 0.19
CA GLN A 97 5.77 -4.58 0.11
C GLN A 97 5.11 -3.22 -0.05
N MET A 98 5.54 -2.28 0.75
CA MET A 98 5.19 -0.87 0.63
C MET A 98 6.44 0.00 0.85
N PHE A 99 6.37 1.26 0.45
CA PHE A 99 7.46 2.23 0.64
C PHE A 99 6.94 3.47 1.36
N ILE A 100 7.66 3.89 2.39
CA ILE A 100 7.45 5.19 3.03
C ILE A 100 8.77 5.95 2.91
N ASP A 101 8.76 7.12 2.27
CA ASP A 101 9.99 7.92 2.10
C ASP A 101 11.17 7.10 1.52
N ASP A 102 10.93 6.35 0.44
CA ASP A 102 11.87 5.41 -0.20
C ASP A 102 12.37 4.26 0.70
N LEU A 103 11.92 4.17 1.95
CA LEU A 103 12.24 3.07 2.85
C LEU A 103 11.25 1.92 2.62
N PRO A 104 11.74 0.73 2.25
CA PRO A 104 10.88 -0.43 2.07
C PRO A 104 10.38 -0.95 3.41
N ILE A 105 9.10 -1.29 3.45
CA ILE A 105 8.45 -2.00 4.54
C ILE A 105 7.90 -3.31 3.99
N TRP A 106 8.13 -4.39 4.73
CA TRP A 106 7.63 -5.72 4.45
C TRP A 106 6.92 -6.30 5.66
N GLY A 107 5.95 -7.17 5.42
CA GLY A 107 5.27 -7.94 6.47
C GLY A 107 4.44 -9.07 5.90
#